data_AF-A0A950T9K8-F1
#
_entry.id   AF-A0A950T9K8-F1
#
_cell.length_a   1.000
_cell.length_b   1.000
_cell.length_c   1.000
_cell.angle_alpha   90.00
_cell.angle_beta   90.00
_cell.angle_gamma   90.00
#
_symmetry.space_group_name_H-M   'P 1'
#
loop_
_entity.id
_entity.type
_entity.pdbx_description
1 polymer ?
#
loop_
_entity_poly.entity_id
_entity_poly.type
_entity_poly.pdbx_seq_one_letter_code
_entity_poly.pdbx_strand_id
1 'polypeptide(L)'
;MSLHLTPLVIIFTILATAFAAFLSQQALAVFNDGVRPFLLDFYRGELSRAQMTAIAFGLSAGFIFGLGVPIAFSSGVLNPWVLFLPSDILGILSPKKWIAPILGAIWGAIVVFGLSAATTAANSLPVNFLTAMQQMATPILFLFAFFPAVAITMQFGRLRGAITFIVSLLGMLVAMKWLPQVFPGAIALAVGMIMLVIFAVVEEVNAAKEARAATTTASEASTVTSEETAAGGVAVSAPAATVTSTEEQVVEDETASIFAANAVRLRKHAPYFIVMGILLGVLVNTHMFGGGEATSFIIAKGQYANAAQ
;
A
#
# COMPACT_ATOMS: atom_id res chain seq x y z
N MET A 1 15.06 -1.79 28.89
CA MET A 1 15.97 -2.16 27.77
C MET A 1 16.49 -0.85 27.20
N SER A 2 17.78 -0.53 27.37
CA SER A 2 18.34 0.68 26.76
C SER A 2 18.49 0.45 25.27
N LEU A 3 17.89 1.32 24.46
CA LEU A 3 17.99 1.23 23.01
C LEU A 3 19.38 1.74 22.58
N HIS A 4 20.36 0.84 22.51
CA HIS A 4 21.68 1.17 21.98
C HIS A 4 21.66 1.01 20.46
N LEU A 5 21.24 2.06 19.76
CA LEU A 5 21.39 2.12 18.31
C LEU A 5 22.89 2.23 17.99
N THR A 6 23.42 1.24 17.27
CA THR A 6 24.83 1.26 16.86
C THR A 6 25.07 2.43 15.91
N PRO A 7 26.29 3.01 15.86
CA PRO A 7 26.59 4.10 14.93
C PRO A 7 26.22 3.78 13.48
N LEU A 8 26.33 2.51 13.10
CA LEU A 8 25.93 2.03 11.78
C LEU A 8 24.42 2.18 11.56
N VAL A 9 23.56 1.78 12.51
CA VAL A 9 22.10 1.97 12.42
C VAL A 9 21.75 3.46 12.30
N ILE A 10 22.39 4.32 13.09
CA ILE A 10 22.19 5.78 13.06
C ILE A 10 22.48 6.32 11.67
N ILE A 11 23.68 6.05 11.15
CA ILE A 11 24.14 6.55 9.86
C ILE A 11 23.25 6.05 8.73
N PHE A 12 22.99 4.74 8.66
CA PHE A 12 22.22 4.16 7.56
C PHE A 12 20.75 4.55 7.62
N THR A 13 20.18 4.78 8.80
CA THR A 13 18.82 5.32 8.92
C THR A 13 18.72 6.73 8.36
N ILE A 14 19.65 7.62 8.74
CA ILE A 14 19.70 9.01 8.25
C ILE A 14 19.91 9.04 6.74
N LEU A 15 20.82 8.22 6.21
CA LEU A 15 21.07 8.13 4.78
C LEU A 15 19.85 7.57 4.02
N ALA A 16 19.19 6.54 4.56
CA ALA A 16 18.02 5.94 3.94
C ALA A 16 16.84 6.92 3.91
N THR A 17 16.57 7.66 4.99
CA THR A 17 15.48 8.66 5.01
C THR A 17 15.80 9.88 4.14
N ALA A 18 17.05 10.32 4.10
CA ALA A 18 17.50 11.35 3.16
C ALA A 18 17.28 10.93 1.71
N PHE A 19 17.68 9.72 1.37
CA PHE A 19 17.57 9.21 0.01
C PHE A 19 16.11 8.92 -0.38
N ALA A 20 15.30 8.41 0.54
CA ALA A 20 13.85 8.26 0.35
C ALA A 20 13.19 9.61 0.01
N ALA A 21 13.44 10.66 0.81
CA ALA A 21 12.91 11.99 0.54
C ALA A 21 13.35 12.53 -0.83
N PHE A 22 14.60 12.27 -1.24
CA PHE A 22 15.08 12.63 -2.58
C PHE A 22 14.34 11.90 -3.70
N LEU A 23 14.09 10.59 -3.57
CA LEU A 23 13.33 9.81 -4.55
C LEU A 23 11.90 10.32 -4.70
N SER A 24 11.23 10.58 -3.58
CA SER A 24 9.85 11.07 -3.53
C SER A 24 9.74 12.47 -4.10
N GLN A 25 10.74 13.32 -3.86
CA GLN A 25 10.84 14.65 -4.45
C GLN A 25 10.97 14.64 -5.98
N GLN A 26 11.64 13.62 -6.53
CA GLN A 26 11.77 13.45 -7.97
C GLN A 26 10.59 12.70 -8.61
N ALA A 27 9.56 12.34 -7.83
CA ALA A 27 8.45 11.52 -8.27
C ALA A 27 8.90 10.18 -8.91
N LEU A 28 10.00 9.61 -8.40
CA LEU A 28 10.57 8.35 -8.88
C LEU A 28 10.01 7.16 -8.12
N ALA A 29 9.95 7.25 -6.80
CA ALA A 29 9.38 6.23 -5.93
C ALA A 29 8.87 6.87 -4.64
N VAL A 30 7.93 6.18 -4.01
CA VAL A 30 7.40 6.44 -2.68
C VAL A 30 7.25 5.09 -1.98
N PHE A 31 7.41 5.08 -0.66
CA PHE A 31 7.21 3.90 0.18
C PHE A 31 5.73 3.67 0.50
N ASN A 32 4.90 4.72 0.44
CA ASN A 32 3.46 4.53 0.55
C ASN A 32 2.87 4.04 -0.79
N ASP A 33 2.46 2.78 -0.82
CA ASP A 33 1.81 2.15 -1.97
C ASP A 33 0.55 2.91 -2.43
N GLY A 34 -0.26 3.41 -1.49
CA GLY A 34 -1.48 4.16 -1.78
C GLY A 34 -1.21 5.51 -2.44
N VAL A 35 0.02 6.03 -2.34
CA VAL A 35 0.43 7.32 -2.91
C VAL A 35 0.93 7.16 -4.36
N ARG A 36 1.32 5.94 -4.78
CA ARG A 36 1.90 5.70 -6.12
C ARG A 36 0.99 6.12 -7.29
N PRO A 37 -0.32 5.85 -7.30
CA PRO A 37 -1.19 6.27 -8.41
C PRO A 37 -1.15 7.79 -8.61
N PHE A 38 -1.30 8.56 -7.53
CA PHE A 38 -1.30 10.02 -7.55
C PHE A 38 0.08 10.62 -7.90
N LEU A 39 1.15 9.87 -7.67
CA LEU A 39 2.50 10.31 -8.05
C LEU A 39 2.65 10.45 -9.57
N LEU A 40 1.89 9.66 -10.36
CA LEU A 40 1.87 9.77 -11.81
C LEU A 40 1.16 11.06 -12.24
N ASP A 41 0.02 11.37 -11.64
CA ASP A 41 -0.75 12.59 -11.90
C ASP A 41 0.07 13.84 -11.51
N PHE A 42 0.78 13.76 -10.39
CA PHE A 42 1.74 14.79 -9.98
C PHE A 42 2.89 14.97 -10.98
N TYR A 43 3.44 13.87 -11.50
CA TYR A 43 4.50 13.93 -12.51
C TYR A 43 4.01 14.49 -13.85
N ARG A 44 2.76 14.21 -14.23
CA ARG A 44 2.09 14.78 -15.41
C ARG A 44 1.72 16.26 -15.25
N GLY A 45 1.79 16.79 -14.03
CA GLY A 45 1.45 18.18 -13.70
C GLY A 45 -0.04 18.42 -13.44
N GLU A 46 -0.83 17.35 -13.32
CA GLU A 46 -2.27 17.43 -13.02
C GLU A 46 -2.54 17.76 -11.55
N LEU A 47 -1.62 17.37 -10.65
CA LEU A 47 -1.65 17.73 -9.23
C LEU A 47 -0.61 18.79 -8.91
N SER A 48 -1.00 19.78 -8.12
CA SER A 48 -0.05 20.68 -7.49
C SER A 48 0.71 19.99 -6.35
N ARG A 49 1.90 20.48 -6.02
CA ARG A 49 2.73 19.93 -4.92
C ARG A 49 2.01 19.95 -3.57
N ALA A 50 1.21 20.99 -3.30
CA ALA A 50 0.43 21.09 -2.08
C ALA A 50 -0.66 20.01 -2.00
N GLN A 51 -1.39 19.79 -3.11
CA GLN A 51 -2.39 18.72 -3.19
C GLN A 51 -1.75 17.34 -3.04
N MET A 52 -0.64 17.10 -3.74
CA MET A 52 0.09 15.84 -3.64
C MET A 52 0.59 15.59 -2.21
N THR A 53 1.08 16.62 -1.53
CA THR A 53 1.50 16.53 -0.12
C THR A 53 0.32 16.22 0.79
N ALA A 54 -0.84 16.86 0.58
CA ALA A 54 -2.03 16.61 1.38
C ALA A 54 -2.55 15.17 1.21
N ILE A 55 -2.56 14.64 -0.02
CA ILE A 55 -2.90 13.25 -0.31
C ILE A 55 -1.92 12.31 0.38
N ALA A 56 -0.61 12.54 0.21
CA ALA A 56 0.43 11.73 0.83
C ALA A 56 0.34 11.73 2.37
N PHE A 57 0.07 12.89 2.97
CA PHE A 57 -0.14 13.01 4.41
C PHE A 57 -1.39 12.26 4.86
N GLY A 58 -2.53 12.47 4.20
CA GLY A 58 -3.79 11.82 4.55
C GLY A 58 -3.72 10.29 4.49
N LEU A 59 -3.10 9.75 3.44
CA LEU A 59 -2.93 8.31 3.25
C LEU A 59 -1.87 7.69 4.18
N SER A 60 -0.94 8.49 4.72
CA SER A 60 0.15 8.00 5.58
C SER A 60 -0.08 8.20 7.06
N ALA A 61 -0.87 9.22 7.47
CA ALA A 61 -1.01 9.62 8.86
C ALA A 61 -1.48 8.47 9.77
N GLY A 62 -2.47 7.69 9.31
CA GLY A 62 -2.97 6.52 10.03
C GLY A 62 -1.88 5.48 10.29
N PHE A 63 -1.00 5.23 9.32
CA PHE A 63 0.12 4.30 9.47
C PHE A 63 1.23 4.87 10.36
N ILE A 64 1.57 6.16 10.22
CA ILE A 64 2.61 6.81 11.01
C ILE A 64 2.25 6.79 12.50
N PHE A 65 1.06 7.28 12.84
CA PHE A 65 0.64 7.44 14.23
C PHE A 65 0.00 6.19 14.82
N GLY A 66 -0.68 5.37 14.00
CA GLY A 66 -1.35 4.16 14.44
C GLY A 66 -0.42 2.96 14.58
N LEU A 67 0.57 2.82 13.69
CA LEU A 67 1.46 1.66 13.65
C LEU A 67 2.92 2.02 13.87
N GLY A 68 3.44 3.00 13.12
CA GLY A 68 4.86 3.33 13.09
C GLY A 68 5.41 3.76 14.44
N VAL A 69 4.85 4.83 15.00
CA VAL A 69 5.30 5.38 16.29
C VAL A 69 5.06 4.38 17.43
N PRO A 70 3.86 3.79 17.62
CA PRO A 70 3.63 2.82 18.68
C PRO A 70 4.53 1.59 18.59
N ILE A 71 4.72 1.00 17.41
CA ILE A 71 5.58 -0.18 17.24
C ILE A 71 7.04 0.18 17.51
N ALA A 72 7.53 1.32 17.03
CA ALA A 72 8.91 1.75 17.28
C ALA A 72 9.19 1.93 18.78
N PHE A 73 8.29 2.59 19.50
CA PHE A 73 8.43 2.79 20.94
C PHE A 73 8.33 1.50 21.74
N SER A 74 7.41 0.64 21.33
CA SER A 74 7.03 -0.55 22.08
C SER A 74 8.02 -1.69 21.85
N SER A 75 8.51 -1.88 20.63
CA SER A 75 9.46 -2.94 20.27
C SER A 75 10.93 -2.50 20.34
N GLY A 76 11.20 -1.19 20.26
CA GLY A 76 12.55 -0.67 20.07
C GLY A 76 13.11 -0.88 18.65
N VAL A 77 12.31 -1.45 17.74
CA VAL A 77 12.72 -1.75 16.37
C VAL A 77 12.21 -0.67 15.42
N LEU A 78 13.07 -0.16 14.55
CA LEU A 78 12.69 0.79 13.52
C LEU A 78 11.80 0.11 12.47
N ASN A 79 10.86 0.85 11.91
CA ASN A 79 9.91 0.32 10.93
C ASN A 79 9.73 1.30 9.75
N PRO A 80 9.26 0.83 8.59
CA PRO A 80 9.11 1.69 7.42
C PRO A 80 8.09 2.80 7.60
N TRP A 81 7.07 2.61 8.44
CA TRP A 81 6.02 3.62 8.63
C TRP A 81 6.52 4.88 9.32
N VAL A 82 7.39 4.75 10.32
CA VAL A 82 7.97 5.92 11.01
C VAL A 82 9.14 6.52 10.23
N LEU A 83 9.88 5.72 9.47
CA LEU A 83 11.05 6.21 8.73
C LEU A 83 10.68 6.82 7.38
N PHE A 84 9.99 6.07 6.53
CA PHE A 84 9.88 6.39 5.12
C PHE A 84 8.61 7.17 4.76
N LEU A 85 7.48 6.92 5.42
CA LEU A 85 6.26 7.68 5.09
C LEU A 85 6.39 9.19 5.38
N PRO A 86 6.96 9.63 6.52
CA PRO A 86 7.22 11.05 6.73
C PRO A 86 8.29 11.57 5.76
N SER A 87 9.30 10.75 5.43
CA SER A 87 10.31 11.12 4.43
C SER A 87 9.71 11.33 3.05
N ASP A 88 8.71 10.53 2.64
CA ASP A 88 7.97 10.72 1.40
C ASP A 88 7.22 12.05 1.40
N ILE A 89 6.50 12.34 2.49
CA ILE A 89 5.75 13.60 2.65
C ILE A 89 6.71 14.79 2.58
N LEU A 90 7.82 14.75 3.31
CA LEU A 90 8.84 15.80 3.30
C LEU A 90 9.53 15.95 1.94
N GLY A 91 9.75 14.82 1.25
CA GLY A 91 10.26 14.78 -0.10
C GLY A 91 9.32 15.50 -1.07
N ILE A 92 8.06 15.08 -1.12
CA ILE A 92 7.02 15.66 -1.97
C ILE A 92 6.80 17.15 -1.65
N LEU A 93 6.75 17.51 -0.36
CA LEU A 93 6.58 18.90 0.07
C LEU A 93 7.72 19.81 -0.38
N SER A 94 8.93 19.24 -0.51
CA SER A 94 10.12 20.03 -0.78
C SER A 94 10.03 20.79 -2.11
N PRO A 95 10.37 22.08 -2.17
CA PRO A 95 10.35 22.82 -3.43
C PRO A 95 11.60 22.59 -4.30
N LYS A 96 12.73 22.20 -3.68
CA LYS A 96 14.03 22.04 -4.37
C LYS A 96 14.60 20.65 -4.16
N LYS A 97 15.25 20.09 -5.19
CA LYS A 97 15.82 18.72 -5.16
C LYS A 97 16.85 18.51 -4.05
N TRP A 98 17.57 19.56 -3.66
CA TRP A 98 18.60 19.51 -2.62
C TRP A 98 18.06 19.67 -1.19
N ILE A 99 16.87 20.25 -1.03
CA ILE A 99 16.25 20.45 0.29
C ILE A 99 15.63 19.13 0.78
N ALA A 100 15.05 18.35 -0.13
CA ALA A 100 14.42 17.06 0.19
C ALA A 100 15.34 16.11 0.98
N PRO A 101 16.58 15.80 0.54
CA PRO A 101 17.45 14.91 1.31
C PRO A 101 17.84 15.50 2.67
N ILE A 102 17.94 16.82 2.81
CA ILE A 102 18.21 17.45 4.10
C ILE A 102 17.03 17.25 5.06
N LEU A 103 15.79 17.46 4.58
CA LEU A 103 14.60 17.23 5.39
C LEU A 103 14.46 15.76 5.79
N GLY A 104 14.70 14.84 4.86
CA GLY A 104 14.72 13.41 5.14
C GLY A 104 15.82 13.02 6.14
N ALA A 105 17.02 13.58 6.02
CA ALA A 105 18.11 13.35 6.97
C ALA A 105 17.76 13.86 8.38
N ILE A 106 17.20 15.07 8.48
CA ILE A 106 16.73 15.64 9.74
C ILE A 106 15.67 14.74 10.36
N TRP A 107 14.72 14.25 9.58
CA TRP A 107 13.71 13.32 10.08
C TRP A 107 14.32 12.01 10.61
N GLY A 108 15.23 11.39 9.86
CA GLY A 108 15.94 10.19 10.30
C GLY A 108 16.70 10.40 11.60
N ALA A 109 17.35 11.57 11.74
CA ALA A 109 18.04 11.94 12.97
C ALA A 109 17.04 12.13 14.13
N ILE A 110 15.92 12.81 13.91
CA ILE A 110 14.85 12.98 14.90
C ILE A 110 14.34 11.61 15.37
N VAL A 111 14.11 10.66 14.47
CA VAL A 111 13.61 9.33 14.85
C VAL A 111 14.66 8.58 15.68
N VAL A 112 15.90 8.52 15.23
CA VAL A 112 16.97 7.75 15.88
C VAL A 112 17.32 8.33 17.27
N PHE A 113 17.55 9.64 17.35
CA PHE A 113 17.89 10.29 18.61
C PHE A 113 16.66 10.46 19.50
N GLY A 114 15.50 10.76 18.93
CA GLY A 114 14.24 10.90 19.64
C GLY A 114 13.81 9.58 20.28
N LEU A 115 13.90 8.46 19.56
CA LEU A 115 13.59 7.14 20.10
C LEU A 115 14.56 6.78 21.23
N SER A 116 15.86 7.00 21.06
CA SER A 116 16.86 6.75 22.11
C SER A 116 16.63 7.60 23.36
N ALA A 117 16.32 8.89 23.19
CA ALA A 117 16.04 9.82 24.28
C ALA A 117 14.75 9.44 25.01
N ALA A 118 13.69 9.15 24.27
CA ALA A 118 12.39 8.81 24.85
C ALA A 118 12.41 7.41 25.49
N THR A 119 13.14 6.43 24.97
CA THR A 119 13.37 5.16 25.67
C THR A 119 14.16 5.37 26.96
N THR A 120 15.19 6.22 26.96
CA THR A 120 15.96 6.53 28.18
C THR A 120 15.09 7.21 29.23
N ALA A 121 14.30 8.21 28.83
CA ALA A 121 13.34 8.89 29.69
C ALA A 121 12.28 7.92 30.24
N ALA A 122 11.72 7.05 29.40
CA ALA A 122 10.72 6.08 29.82
C ALA A 122 11.27 5.07 30.85
N ASN A 123 12.52 4.62 30.71
CA ASN A 123 13.15 3.72 31.70
C ASN A 123 13.52 4.44 33.01
N SER A 124 13.57 5.78 33.05
CA SER A 124 13.81 6.54 34.28
C SER A 124 12.56 6.76 35.14
N LEU A 125 11.38 6.46 34.59
CA LEU A 125 10.12 6.59 35.30
C LEU A 125 9.84 5.32 36.14
N PRO A 126 9.25 5.46 37.34
CA PRO A 126 8.92 4.33 38.22
C PRO A 126 7.76 3.47 37.69
N VAL A 127 7.04 3.93 36.66
CA VAL A 127 5.91 3.24 36.04
C VAL A 127 6.30 2.76 34.65
N ASN A 128 5.99 1.49 34.32
CA ASN A 128 6.33 0.87 33.05
C ASN A 128 5.32 1.26 31.95
N PHE A 129 5.52 2.44 31.35
CA PHE A 129 4.71 2.93 30.23
C PHE A 129 4.94 2.14 28.93
N LEU A 130 6.11 1.53 28.76
CA LEU A 130 6.46 0.80 27.52
C LEU A 130 5.58 -0.44 27.33
N THR A 131 5.31 -1.19 28.39
CA THR A 131 4.41 -2.36 28.33
C THR A 131 2.97 -1.95 28.04
N ALA A 132 2.49 -0.84 28.60
CA ALA A 132 1.15 -0.32 28.29
C ALA A 132 1.04 0.14 26.82
N MET A 133 2.07 0.80 26.29
CA MET A 133 2.17 1.18 24.87
C MET A 133 2.17 -0.04 23.94
N GLN A 134 2.88 -1.12 24.29
CA GLN A 134 2.84 -2.39 23.55
C GLN A 134 1.42 -2.95 23.45
N GLN A 135 0.65 -2.88 24.54
CA GLN A 135 -0.73 -3.38 24.53
C GLN A 135 -1.67 -2.54 23.66
N MET A 136 -1.41 -1.24 23.47
CA MET A 136 -2.22 -0.41 22.58
C MET A 136 -2.09 -0.79 21.10
N ALA A 137 -0.96 -1.37 20.67
CA ALA A 137 -0.80 -1.84 19.30
C ALA A 137 -1.71 -3.05 19.00
N THR A 138 -2.00 -3.88 20.00
CA THR A 138 -2.72 -5.15 19.80
C THR A 138 -4.13 -4.96 19.20
N PRO A 139 -5.02 -4.09 19.74
CA PRO A 139 -6.31 -3.82 19.11
C PRO A 139 -6.19 -3.32 17.68
N ILE A 140 -5.21 -2.46 17.40
CA ILE A 140 -5.02 -1.87 16.07
C ILE A 140 -4.74 -2.98 15.03
N LEU A 141 -3.88 -3.95 15.37
CA LEU A 141 -3.61 -5.12 14.52
C LEU A 141 -4.88 -5.91 14.19
N PHE A 142 -5.76 -6.10 15.18
CA PHE A 142 -7.04 -6.79 14.96
C PHE A 142 -8.03 -5.96 14.14
N LEU A 143 -8.03 -4.63 14.25
CA LEU A 143 -8.84 -3.77 13.37
C LEU A 143 -8.38 -3.87 11.91
N PHE A 144 -7.07 -3.85 11.67
CA PHE A 144 -6.49 -4.00 10.33
C PHE A 144 -6.89 -5.31 9.65
N ALA A 145 -7.02 -6.40 10.42
CA ALA A 145 -7.45 -7.70 9.91
C ALA A 145 -8.84 -7.68 9.23
N PHE A 146 -9.68 -6.69 9.56
CA PHE A 146 -11.02 -6.54 8.98
C PHE A 146 -11.11 -5.46 7.89
N PHE A 147 -9.99 -4.85 7.47
CA PHE A 147 -9.98 -3.89 6.37
C PHE A 147 -10.61 -4.41 5.08
N PRO A 148 -10.42 -5.68 4.67
CA PRO A 148 -11.09 -6.19 3.47
C PRO A 148 -12.62 -6.14 3.59
N ALA A 149 -13.19 -6.37 4.79
CA ALA A 149 -14.63 -6.27 5.00
C ALA A 149 -15.14 -4.83 4.88
N VAL A 150 -14.34 -3.85 5.32
CA VAL A 150 -14.64 -2.41 5.12
C VAL A 150 -14.56 -2.05 3.63
N ALA A 151 -13.51 -2.48 2.94
CA ALA A 151 -13.36 -2.26 1.51
C ALA A 151 -14.53 -2.85 0.71
N ILE A 152 -14.95 -4.08 1.02
CA ILE A 152 -16.11 -4.73 0.39
C ILE A 152 -17.40 -3.96 0.71
N THR A 153 -17.55 -3.47 1.95
CA THR A 153 -18.70 -2.64 2.33
C THR A 153 -18.80 -1.38 1.45
N MET A 154 -17.65 -0.74 1.18
CA MET A 154 -17.58 0.48 0.39
C MET A 154 -17.72 0.22 -1.12
N GLN A 155 -17.18 -0.89 -1.63
CA GLN A 155 -17.15 -1.20 -3.08
C GLN A 155 -18.37 -1.99 -3.55
N PHE A 156 -18.81 -2.98 -2.78
CA PHE A 156 -19.85 -3.96 -3.18
C PHE A 156 -21.09 -3.92 -2.27
N GLY A 157 -21.15 -2.98 -1.33
CA GLY A 157 -22.30 -2.73 -0.48
C GLY A 157 -22.27 -3.43 0.88
N ARG A 158 -23.13 -2.94 1.78
CA ARG A 158 -23.15 -3.26 3.21
C ARG A 158 -23.38 -4.74 3.53
N LEU A 159 -24.20 -5.43 2.73
CA LEU A 159 -24.53 -6.84 2.98
C LEU A 159 -23.31 -7.75 2.72
N ARG A 160 -22.65 -7.60 1.58
CA ARG A 160 -21.45 -8.38 1.23
C ARG A 160 -20.30 -8.11 2.21
N GLY A 161 -20.17 -6.85 2.64
CA GLY A 161 -19.22 -6.46 3.68
C GLY A 161 -19.51 -7.12 5.04
N ALA A 162 -20.76 -7.12 5.49
CA ALA A 162 -21.17 -7.78 6.73
C ALA A 162 -20.93 -9.29 6.70
N ILE A 163 -21.24 -9.95 5.57
CA ILE A 163 -20.95 -11.38 5.37
C ILE A 163 -19.44 -11.62 5.51
N THR A 164 -18.62 -10.82 4.83
CA THR A 164 -17.15 -10.97 4.88
C THR A 164 -16.61 -10.78 6.29
N PHE A 165 -17.13 -9.79 7.03
CA PHE A 165 -16.76 -9.58 8.44
C PHE A 165 -17.04 -10.82 9.29
N ILE A 166 -18.23 -11.40 9.17
CA ILE A 166 -18.62 -12.61 9.92
C ILE A 166 -17.73 -13.80 9.55
N VAL A 167 -17.51 -14.03 8.25
CA VAL A 167 -16.68 -15.16 7.78
C VAL A 167 -15.22 -14.99 8.22
N SER A 168 -14.67 -13.78 8.14
CA SER A 168 -13.31 -13.47 8.60
C SER A 168 -13.18 -13.65 10.12
N LEU A 169 -14.22 -13.26 10.88
CA LEU A 169 -14.27 -13.46 12.32
C LEU A 169 -14.31 -14.96 12.68
N LEU A 170 -15.08 -15.76 11.94
CA LEU A 170 -15.09 -17.23 12.12
C LEU A 170 -13.71 -17.83 11.82
N GLY A 171 -13.05 -17.39 10.74
CA GLY A 171 -11.68 -17.80 10.43
C GLY A 171 -10.70 -17.46 11.55
N MET A 172 -10.83 -16.28 12.16
CA MET A 172 -10.05 -15.87 13.32
C MET A 172 -10.25 -16.82 14.52
N LEU A 173 -11.51 -17.14 14.85
CA LEU A 173 -11.85 -18.00 15.99
C LEU A 173 -11.33 -19.43 15.78
N VAL A 174 -11.40 -19.94 14.55
CA VAL A 174 -10.79 -21.24 14.19
C VAL A 174 -9.28 -21.19 14.39
N ALA A 175 -8.61 -20.13 13.92
CA ALA A 175 -7.17 -19.97 14.10
C ALA A 175 -6.78 -19.91 15.59
N MET A 176 -7.52 -19.16 16.41
CA MET A 176 -7.28 -19.11 17.86
C MET A 176 -7.32 -20.48 18.54
N LYS A 177 -8.22 -21.37 18.08
CA LYS A 177 -8.40 -22.69 18.69
C LYS A 177 -7.48 -23.76 18.13
N TRP A 178 -7.24 -23.75 16.82
CA TRP A 178 -6.60 -24.86 16.11
C TRP A 178 -5.18 -24.52 15.60
N LEU A 179 -4.83 -23.24 15.49
CA LEU A 179 -3.51 -22.77 15.06
C LEU A 179 -2.95 -21.73 16.05
N PRO A 180 -2.68 -22.10 17.32
CA PRO A 180 -2.20 -21.15 18.33
C PRO A 180 -0.82 -20.54 18.01
N GLN A 181 -0.09 -21.15 17.07
CA GLN A 181 1.23 -20.69 16.62
C GLN A 181 1.14 -19.54 15.59
N VAL A 182 -0.04 -19.30 15.01
CA VAL A 182 -0.27 -18.29 13.96
C VAL A 182 -1.05 -17.12 14.55
N PHE A 183 -0.68 -15.90 14.18
CA PHE A 183 -1.45 -14.71 14.56
C PHE A 183 -2.89 -14.81 13.98
N PRO A 184 -3.95 -14.86 14.81
CA PRO A 184 -5.32 -15.09 14.33
C PRO A 184 -5.82 -14.01 13.37
N GLY A 185 -5.35 -12.76 13.55
CA GLY A 185 -5.66 -11.65 12.65
C GLY A 185 -5.14 -11.87 11.22
N ALA A 186 -4.04 -12.60 11.04
CA ALA A 186 -3.52 -12.90 9.70
C ALA A 186 -4.49 -13.81 8.92
N ILE A 187 -5.10 -14.80 9.58
CA ILE A 187 -6.08 -15.69 8.96
C ILE A 187 -7.36 -14.91 8.62
N ALA A 188 -7.83 -14.05 9.52
CA ALA A 188 -8.99 -13.20 9.24
C ALA A 188 -8.74 -12.28 8.04
N LEU A 189 -7.56 -11.65 7.98
CA LEU A 189 -7.15 -10.81 6.86
C LEU A 189 -7.09 -11.59 5.55
N ALA A 190 -6.48 -12.78 5.56
CA ALA A 190 -6.36 -13.63 4.39
C ALA A 190 -7.75 -14.05 3.86
N VAL A 191 -8.64 -14.50 4.74
CA VAL A 191 -10.02 -14.84 4.40
C VAL A 191 -10.75 -13.64 3.81
N GLY A 192 -10.64 -12.48 4.45
CA GLY A 192 -11.25 -11.24 3.96
C GLY A 192 -10.72 -10.83 2.58
N MET A 193 -9.42 -10.93 2.34
CA MET A 193 -8.80 -10.63 1.05
C MET A 193 -9.24 -11.58 -0.05
N ILE A 194 -9.34 -12.89 0.25
CA ILE A 194 -9.87 -13.88 -0.69
C ILE A 194 -11.30 -13.52 -1.07
N MET A 195 -12.15 -13.19 -0.09
CA MET A 195 -13.53 -12.76 -0.38
C MET A 195 -13.60 -11.48 -1.20
N LEU A 196 -12.71 -10.51 -0.95
CA LEU A 196 -12.62 -9.28 -1.73
C LEU A 196 -12.32 -9.59 -3.20
N VAL A 197 -11.31 -10.43 -3.45
CA VAL A 197 -10.93 -10.85 -4.82
C VAL A 197 -12.08 -11.61 -5.48
N ILE A 198 -12.73 -12.53 -4.77
CA ILE A 198 -13.89 -13.26 -5.32
C ILE A 198 -15.01 -12.29 -5.71
N PHE A 199 -15.37 -11.34 -4.84
CA PHE A 199 -16.41 -10.37 -5.18
C PHE A 199 -16.02 -9.44 -6.32
N ALA A 200 -14.75 -9.01 -6.38
CA ALA A 200 -14.25 -8.20 -7.48
C ALA A 200 -14.39 -8.94 -8.82
N VAL A 201 -13.91 -10.19 -8.89
CA VAL A 201 -13.98 -11.01 -10.11
C VAL A 201 -15.42 -11.34 -10.50
N VAL A 202 -16.28 -11.69 -9.53
CA VAL A 202 -17.68 -12.01 -9.82
C VAL A 202 -18.44 -10.79 -10.35
N GLU A 203 -18.20 -9.61 -9.77
CA GLU A 203 -18.84 -8.38 -10.22
C GLU A 203 -18.36 -7.99 -11.63
N GLU A 204 -17.06 -8.12 -11.91
CA GLU A 204 -16.48 -7.87 -13.23
C GLU A 204 -17.05 -8.82 -14.29
N VAL A 205 -17.14 -10.12 -13.99
CA VAL A 205 -17.72 -11.11 -14.90
C VAL A 205 -19.21 -10.85 -15.15
N ASN A 206 -19.96 -10.43 -14.13
CA ASN A 206 -21.39 -10.10 -14.29
C ASN A 206 -21.57 -8.83 -15.12
N ALA A 207 -20.79 -7.77 -14.85
CA ALA A 207 -20.79 -6.55 -15.64
C ALA A 207 -20.45 -6.82 -17.11
N ALA A 208 -19.44 -7.67 -17.38
CA ALA A 208 -19.08 -8.08 -18.73
C ALA A 208 -20.21 -8.85 -19.44
N LYS A 209 -20.94 -9.72 -18.71
CA LYS A 209 -22.11 -10.44 -19.25
C LYS A 209 -23.26 -9.49 -19.58
N GLU A 210 -23.54 -8.54 -18.70
CA GLU A 210 -24.58 -7.53 -18.90
C GLU A 210 -24.26 -6.61 -20.09
N ALA A 211 -23.02 -6.16 -20.22
CA ALA A 211 -22.56 -5.38 -21.37
C ALA A 211 -22.71 -6.15 -22.70
N ARG A 212 -22.37 -7.45 -22.71
CA ARG A 212 -22.57 -8.32 -23.88
C ARG A 212 -24.06 -8.51 -24.20
N ALA A 213 -24.91 -8.73 -23.20
CA ALA A 213 -26.36 -8.89 -23.39
C ALA A 213 -27.03 -7.59 -23.88
N ALA A 214 -26.59 -6.43 -23.40
CA ALA A 214 -27.06 -5.11 -23.86
C ALA A 214 -26.67 -4.83 -25.32
N THR A 215 -25.48 -5.27 -25.74
CA THR A 215 -25.03 -5.14 -27.14
C THR A 215 -25.86 -6.01 -28.08
N THR A 216 -26.22 -7.22 -27.68
CA THR A 216 -27.08 -8.12 -28.47
C THR A 216 -28.50 -7.57 -28.63
N THR A 217 -29.10 -7.05 -27.55
CA THR A 217 -30.45 -6.44 -27.60
C THR A 217 -30.50 -5.12 -28.37
N ALA A 218 -29.44 -4.31 -28.34
CA ALA A 218 -29.33 -3.11 -29.17
C ALA A 218 -29.19 -3.42 -30.67
N SER A 219 -28.48 -4.51 -31.00
CA SER A 219 -28.39 -5.02 -32.38
C SER A 219 -29.75 -5.53 -32.87
N GLU A 220 -30.51 -6.24 -32.04
CA GLU A 220 -31.84 -6.76 -32.38
C GLU A 220 -32.87 -5.64 -32.57
N ALA A 221 -32.87 -4.61 -31.71
CA ALA A 221 -33.76 -3.45 -31.84
C ALA A 221 -33.50 -2.60 -33.10
N SER A 222 -32.24 -2.54 -33.55
CA SER A 222 -31.87 -1.85 -34.79
C SER A 222 -32.26 -2.65 -36.03
N THR A 223 -32.29 -3.99 -35.99
CA THR A 223 -32.81 -4.82 -37.08
C THR A 223 -34.33 -4.71 -37.25
N VAL A 224 -35.09 -4.63 -36.15
CA VAL A 224 -36.58 -4.56 -36.20
C VAL A 224 -37.07 -3.22 -36.77
N THR A 225 -36.34 -2.13 -36.59
CA THR A 225 -36.71 -0.82 -37.18
C THR A 225 -36.39 -0.69 -38.66
N SER A 226 -35.48 -1.52 -39.20
CA SER A 226 -35.17 -1.58 -40.63
C SER A 226 -36.05 -2.54 -41.44
N GLU A 227 -36.75 -3.48 -40.80
CA GLU A 227 -37.63 -4.42 -41.51
C GLU A 227 -38.99 -3.82 -41.90
N GLU A 228 -39.45 -2.74 -41.26
CA GLU A 228 -40.74 -2.12 -41.63
C GLU A 228 -40.65 -1.22 -42.88
N THR A 229 -39.46 -0.96 -43.44
CA THR A 229 -39.31 -0.04 -44.60
C THR A 229 -38.72 -0.66 -45.89
N ALA A 230 -38.34 -1.93 -45.93
CA ALA A 230 -37.63 -2.47 -47.10
C ALA A 230 -38.21 -3.77 -47.68
N ALA A 231 -39.43 -3.68 -48.22
CA ALA A 231 -39.86 -4.61 -49.26
C ALA A 231 -39.12 -4.28 -50.57
N GLY A 232 -37.97 -4.92 -50.82
CA GLY A 232 -37.34 -4.92 -52.14
C GLY A 232 -35.84 -5.21 -52.18
N GLY A 233 -35.47 -6.40 -52.66
CA GLY A 233 -34.32 -6.54 -53.56
C GLY A 233 -32.98 -7.02 -52.99
N VAL A 234 -32.67 -8.29 -53.33
CA VAL A 234 -31.35 -8.88 -53.63
C VAL A 234 -30.26 -8.89 -52.55
N ALA A 235 -29.97 -10.10 -52.10
CA ALA A 235 -28.82 -10.46 -51.28
C ALA A 235 -27.48 -10.17 -51.97
N VAL A 236 -26.59 -9.47 -51.28
CA VAL A 236 -25.14 -9.57 -51.43
C VAL A 236 -24.52 -9.74 -50.05
N SER A 237 -23.58 -10.68 -50.00
CA SER A 237 -22.84 -11.21 -48.86
C SER A 237 -22.03 -10.20 -48.04
N ALA A 238 -21.82 -10.58 -46.77
CA ALA A 238 -21.04 -9.98 -45.69
C ALA A 238 -19.62 -9.47 -46.05
N PRO A 239 -18.96 -8.74 -45.13
CA PRO A 239 -18.34 -9.43 -43.99
C PRO A 239 -18.73 -8.86 -42.63
N ALA A 240 -18.86 -9.79 -41.69
CA ALA A 240 -18.82 -9.55 -40.26
C ALA A 240 -17.42 -9.09 -39.84
N ALA A 241 -17.34 -8.00 -39.06
CA ALA A 241 -16.22 -7.69 -38.19
C ALA A 241 -16.72 -6.72 -37.10
N THR A 242 -16.94 -7.22 -35.88
CA THR A 242 -16.04 -6.99 -34.75
C THR A 242 -16.02 -5.51 -34.33
N VAL A 243 -16.97 -5.10 -33.48
CA VAL A 243 -16.98 -3.76 -32.87
C VAL A 243 -16.76 -3.81 -31.35
N THR A 244 -16.84 -4.98 -30.72
CA THR A 244 -16.70 -5.11 -29.26
C THR A 244 -15.26 -5.27 -28.78
N SER A 245 -14.29 -5.53 -29.67
CA SER A 245 -12.87 -5.65 -29.27
C SER A 245 -12.18 -4.29 -29.13
N THR A 246 -12.76 -3.20 -29.61
CA THR A 246 -12.05 -1.93 -29.74
C THR A 246 -11.88 -1.21 -28.40
N GLU A 247 -12.86 -1.21 -27.49
CA GLU A 247 -12.73 -0.47 -26.22
C GLU A 247 -11.86 -1.21 -25.19
N GLU A 248 -12.05 -2.52 -25.01
CA GLU A 248 -11.16 -3.32 -24.13
C GLU A 248 -9.73 -3.35 -24.67
N GLN A 249 -9.51 -3.53 -25.99
CA GLN A 249 -8.16 -3.47 -26.56
C GLN A 249 -7.57 -2.06 -26.51
N VAL A 250 -8.35 -0.99 -26.68
CA VAL A 250 -7.82 0.38 -26.58
C VAL A 250 -7.43 0.71 -25.15
N VAL A 251 -8.20 0.31 -24.14
CA VAL A 251 -7.85 0.50 -22.73
C VAL A 251 -6.64 -0.37 -22.33
N GLU A 252 -6.56 -1.60 -22.84
CA GLU A 252 -5.43 -2.49 -22.59
C GLU A 252 -4.14 -2.00 -23.27
N ASP A 253 -4.21 -1.52 -24.53
CA ASP A 253 -3.08 -0.90 -25.23
C ASP A 253 -2.66 0.43 -24.59
N GLU A 254 -3.62 1.24 -24.11
CA GLU A 254 -3.32 2.50 -23.44
C GLU A 254 -2.69 2.28 -22.07
N THR A 255 -3.21 1.34 -21.26
CA THR A 255 -2.61 0.98 -19.97
C THR A 255 -1.23 0.34 -20.16
N ALA A 256 -1.07 -0.57 -21.12
CA ALA A 256 0.23 -1.14 -21.47
C ALA A 256 1.22 -0.06 -21.93
N SER A 257 0.77 0.93 -22.72
CA SER A 257 1.56 2.09 -23.13
C SER A 257 1.97 2.96 -21.95
N ILE A 258 1.07 3.24 -21.00
CA ILE A 258 1.36 4.03 -19.79
C ILE A 258 2.40 3.32 -18.91
N PHE A 259 2.26 2.01 -18.69
CA PHE A 259 3.23 1.25 -17.89
C PHE A 259 4.58 1.12 -18.61
N ALA A 260 4.60 0.89 -19.93
CA ALA A 260 5.82 0.84 -20.71
C ALA A 260 6.58 2.18 -20.69
N ALA A 261 5.88 3.30 -20.88
CA ALA A 261 6.46 4.64 -20.83
C ALA A 261 7.05 4.96 -19.43
N ASN A 262 6.32 4.62 -18.37
CA ASN A 262 6.79 4.77 -16.99
C ASN A 262 7.98 3.87 -16.68
N ALA A 263 7.99 2.62 -17.16
CA ALA A 263 9.10 1.69 -16.99
C ALA A 263 10.38 2.20 -17.67
N VAL A 264 10.28 2.70 -18.91
CA VAL A 264 11.41 3.30 -19.63
C VAL A 264 11.96 4.53 -18.91
N ARG A 265 11.09 5.38 -18.36
CA ARG A 265 11.47 6.54 -17.53
C ARG A 265 12.24 6.10 -16.28
N LEU A 266 11.72 5.10 -15.57
CA LEU A 266 12.29 4.62 -14.30
C LEU A 266 13.61 3.87 -14.52
N ARG A 267 13.76 3.13 -15.62
CA ARG A 267 14.99 2.40 -15.97
C ARG A 267 16.21 3.30 -16.08
N LYS A 268 16.05 4.56 -16.52
CA LYS A 268 17.14 5.55 -16.53
C LYS A 268 17.65 5.91 -15.13
N HIS A 269 16.81 5.70 -14.11
CA HIS A 269 17.09 5.98 -12.70
C HIS A 269 17.37 4.71 -11.90
N ALA A 270 17.57 3.56 -12.56
CA ALA A 270 17.91 2.29 -11.92
C ALA A 270 19.06 2.38 -10.87
N PRO A 271 20.14 3.16 -11.09
CA PRO A 271 21.18 3.31 -10.07
C PRO A 271 20.66 3.83 -8.72
N TYR A 272 19.64 4.70 -8.72
CA TYR A 272 19.07 5.19 -7.47
C TYR A 272 18.33 4.09 -6.71
N PHE A 273 17.60 3.22 -7.40
CA PHE A 273 16.94 2.08 -6.74
C PHE A 273 17.96 1.09 -6.17
N ILE A 274 19.11 0.89 -6.84
CA ILE A 274 20.21 0.08 -6.32
C ILE A 274 20.77 0.70 -5.02
N VAL A 275 21.03 2.02 -5.02
CA VAL A 275 21.51 2.72 -3.82
C VAL A 275 20.51 2.57 -2.66
N MET A 276 19.21 2.77 -2.92
CA MET A 276 18.20 2.60 -1.88
C MET A 276 18.13 1.15 -1.39
N GLY A 277 18.22 0.17 -2.29
CA GLY A 277 18.26 -1.25 -1.95
C GLY A 277 19.46 -1.62 -1.08
N ILE A 278 20.64 -1.04 -1.34
CA ILE A 278 21.83 -1.23 -0.51
C ILE A 278 21.63 -0.61 0.88
N LEU A 279 21.11 0.63 0.96
CA LEU A 279 20.85 1.29 2.24
C LEU A 279 19.88 0.47 3.10
N LEU A 280 18.80 -0.02 2.50
CA LEU A 280 17.82 -0.88 3.16
C LEU A 280 18.42 -2.24 3.54
N GLY A 281 19.18 -2.87 2.65
CA GLY A 281 19.82 -4.17 2.91
C GLY A 281 20.78 -4.10 4.10
N VAL A 282 21.59 -3.05 4.18
CA VAL A 282 22.45 -2.83 5.35
C VAL A 282 21.62 -2.60 6.62
N LEU A 283 20.57 -1.78 6.55
CA LEU A 283 19.71 -1.49 7.70
C LEU A 283 19.00 -2.74 8.22
N VAL A 284 18.47 -3.59 7.34
CA VAL A 284 17.87 -4.89 7.69
C VAL A 284 18.91 -5.81 8.34
N ASN A 285 20.14 -5.86 7.80
CA ASN A 285 21.23 -6.67 8.34
C ASN A 285 21.69 -6.25 9.75
N THR A 286 21.31 -5.06 10.23
CA THR A 286 21.58 -4.65 11.61
C THR A 286 20.64 -5.28 12.63
N HIS A 287 19.57 -5.95 12.18
CA HIS A 287 18.50 -6.48 13.03
C HIS A 287 17.80 -5.42 13.90
N MET A 288 17.88 -4.13 13.53
CA MET A 288 17.18 -3.03 14.20
C MET A 288 16.10 -2.39 13.32
N PHE A 289 15.79 -3.01 12.18
CA PHE A 289 14.75 -2.58 11.26
C PHE A 289 13.89 -3.76 10.79
N GLY A 290 12.57 -3.65 10.94
CA GLY A 290 11.60 -4.64 10.50
C GLY A 290 10.67 -4.09 9.43
N GLY A 291 10.46 -4.85 8.35
CA GLY A 291 9.61 -4.45 7.23
C GLY A 291 8.10 -4.49 7.52
N GLY A 292 7.69 -5.29 8.51
CA GLY A 292 6.30 -5.47 8.93
C GLY A 292 6.14 -5.53 10.45
N GLU A 293 4.89 -5.59 10.92
CA GLU A 293 4.55 -5.51 12.34
C GLU A 293 4.99 -6.79 13.03
N ALA A 294 4.61 -7.93 12.45
CA ALA A 294 5.03 -9.26 12.87
C ALA A 294 6.57 -9.37 12.91
N THR A 295 7.22 -8.92 11.84
CA THR A 295 8.69 -8.86 11.73
C THR A 295 9.30 -8.05 12.87
N SER A 296 8.76 -6.87 13.18
CA SER A 296 9.29 -5.98 14.22
C SER A 296 9.22 -6.62 15.62
N PHE A 297 8.11 -7.29 15.95
CA PHE A 297 7.99 -8.01 17.22
C PHE A 297 8.83 -9.29 17.30
N ILE A 298 9.04 -9.99 16.18
CA ILE A 298 9.91 -11.18 16.11
C ILE A 298 11.38 -10.77 16.26
N ILE A 299 11.79 -9.68 15.61
CA ILE A 299 13.13 -9.06 15.76
C ILE A 299 13.36 -8.64 17.21
N ALA A 300 12.37 -7.99 17.84
CA ALA A 300 12.45 -7.58 19.25
C ALA A 300 12.63 -8.77 20.21
N LYS A 301 12.16 -9.96 19.82
CA LYS A 301 12.35 -11.23 20.56
C LYS A 301 13.68 -11.94 20.24
N GLY A 302 14.53 -11.37 19.38
CA GLY A 302 15.82 -11.93 18.97
C GLY A 302 15.71 -13.11 18.00
N GLN A 303 14.53 -13.36 17.42
CA GLN A 303 14.28 -14.50 16.53
C GLN A 303 14.49 -14.13 15.05
N TYR A 304 15.70 -13.72 14.69
CA TYR A 304 15.98 -13.13 13.37
C TYR A 304 15.69 -14.05 12.19
N ALA A 305 15.89 -15.36 12.34
CA ALA A 305 15.59 -16.34 11.29
C ALA A 305 14.08 -16.45 10.98
N ASN A 306 13.22 -16.23 11.99
CA ASN A 306 11.77 -16.26 11.85
C ASN A 306 11.19 -14.92 11.37
N ALA A 307 12.02 -13.87 11.37
CA ALA A 307 11.65 -12.52 10.96
C ALA A 307 11.75 -12.30 9.44
N ALA A 308 12.39 -13.23 8.71
CA ALA A 308 12.37 -13.24 7.25
C ALA A 308 11.00 -13.71 6.76
N GLN A 309 10.11 -12.75 6.50
CA GLN A 309 8.82 -12.93 5.83
C GLN A 309 8.73 -11.95 4.67
#